data_AF-A0A2N1Y6N7-F1
#
_entry.id   AF-A0A2N1Y6N7-F1
#
_cell.length_a   1.000
_cell.length_b   1.000
_cell.length_c   1.000
_cell.angle_alpha   90.00
_cell.angle_beta   90.00
_cell.angle_gamma   90.00
#
_symmetry.space_group_name_H-M   'P 1'
#
loop_
_entity.id
_entity.type
_entity.pdbx_description
1 polymer ?
#
loop_
_entity_poly.entity_id
_entity_poly.type
_entity_poly.pdbx_seq_one_letter_code
_entity_poly.pdbx_strand_id
1 'polypeptide(L)'
;MRFAITLLIGLMIGVLGTSSALNALRQAHVLPRSLMVLIDHHQRSVNAELAAPSCSTKTVRHHFARLNSLGADIDTVFATSKDATFLRYAADLQAATSAALHTMATSCAELTLVATRVDDACDACHRDYR
;
A
#
# COMPACT_ATOMS: atom_id res chain seq x y z
N MET A 1 -52.87 -4.52 12.02
CA MET A 1 -52.34 -3.98 10.75
C MET A 1 -51.41 -2.78 10.97
N ARG A 2 -51.84 -1.67 11.59
CA ARG A 2 -50.99 -0.50 11.88
C ARG A 2 -49.63 -0.80 12.53
N PHE A 3 -49.59 -1.60 13.60
CA PHE A 3 -48.35 -1.94 14.31
C PHE A 3 -47.39 -2.83 13.51
N ALA A 4 -47.93 -3.70 12.65
CA ALA A 4 -47.11 -4.54 11.78
C ALA A 4 -46.45 -3.71 10.67
N ILE A 5 -47.18 -2.73 10.12
CA ILE A 5 -46.67 -1.80 9.11
C ILE A 5 -45.57 -0.90 9.70
N THR A 6 -45.77 -0.35 10.91
CA THR A 6 -44.75 0.47 11.57
C THR A 6 -43.49 -0.31 11.91
N LEU A 7 -43.63 -1.57 12.32
CA LEU A 7 -42.49 -2.45 12.61
C LEU A 7 -41.70 -2.76 11.33
N LEU A 8 -42.39 -3.02 10.22
CA LEU A 8 -41.76 -3.32 8.92
C LEU A 8 -41.00 -2.09 8.37
N ILE A 9 -41.59 -0.89 8.49
CA ILE A 9 -40.93 0.37 8.10
C ILE A 9 -39.71 0.64 8.99
N GLY A 10 -39.84 0.48 10.31
CA GLY A 10 -38.73 0.66 11.24
C GLY A 10 -37.57 -0.31 10.96
N LEU A 11 -37.88 -1.57 10.64
CA LEU A 11 -36.89 -2.57 10.25
C LEU A 11 -36.17 -2.16 8.95
N MET A 12 -36.91 -1.72 7.93
CA MET A 12 -36.32 -1.26 6.67
C MET A 12 -35.38 -0.07 6.87
N ILE A 13 -35.80 0.94 7.63
CA ILE A 13 -34.97 2.11 7.93
C ILE A 13 -33.73 1.68 8.73
N GLY A 14 -33.88 0.78 9.70
CA GLY A 14 -32.78 0.25 10.51
C GLY A 14 -31.73 -0.50 9.67
N VAL A 15 -32.16 -1.35 8.73
CA VAL A 15 -31.26 -2.09 7.82
C VAL A 15 -30.52 -1.14 6.87
N LEU A 16 -31.23 -0.16 6.29
CA LEU A 16 -30.63 0.83 5.40
C LEU A 16 -29.61 1.73 6.14
N GLY A 17 -29.95 2.16 7.36
CA GLY A 17 -29.06 2.96 8.19
C GLY A 17 -27.80 2.18 8.60
N THR A 18 -27.97 0.95 9.08
CA THR A 18 -26.84 0.11 9.54
C THR A 18 -25.91 -0.26 8.38
N SER A 19 -26.45 -0.63 7.22
CA SER A 19 -25.63 -0.95 6.05
C SER A 19 -24.84 0.26 5.53
N SER A 20 -25.44 1.45 5.54
CA SER A 20 -24.76 2.70 5.17
C SER A 20 -23.62 3.06 6.13
N ALA A 21 -23.85 2.94 7.45
CA ALA A 21 -22.84 3.19 8.46
C ALA A 21 -21.66 2.20 8.39
N LEU A 22 -21.95 0.89 8.23
CA LEU A 22 -20.92 -0.12 8.04
C LEU A 22 -20.13 0.09 6.75
N ASN A 23 -20.78 0.53 5.67
CA ASN A 23 -20.11 0.83 4.41
C ASN A 23 -19.17 2.03 4.54
N ALA A 24 -19.58 3.09 5.24
CA ALA A 24 -18.73 4.25 5.51
C ALA A 24 -17.49 3.87 6.34
N LEU A 25 -17.66 3.07 7.40
CA LEU A 25 -16.55 2.57 8.22
C LEU A 25 -15.60 1.66 7.44
N ARG A 26 -16.13 0.81 6.55
CA ARG A 26 -15.30 -0.04 5.67
C ARG A 26 -14.48 0.81 4.71
N GLN A 27 -15.08 1.83 4.09
CA GLN A 27 -14.39 2.69 3.13
C GLN A 27 -13.15 3.38 3.71
N ALA A 28 -13.18 3.78 4.99
CA ALA A 28 -12.04 4.38 5.67
C ALA A 28 -10.77 3.48 5.69
N HIS A 29 -10.94 2.15 5.65
CA HIS A 29 -9.83 1.19 5.64
C HIS A 29 -9.59 0.52 4.29
N VAL A 30 -10.53 0.65 3.33
CA VAL A 30 -10.39 0.03 2.01
C VAL A 30 -9.21 0.65 1.26
N LEU A 31 -9.11 1.98 1.21
CA LEU A 31 -8.07 2.64 0.41
C LEU A 31 -6.64 2.38 0.94
N PRO A 32 -6.34 2.55 2.25
CA PRO A 32 -5.01 2.22 2.79
C PRO A 32 -4.63 0.75 2.60
N ARG A 33 -5.60 -0.16 2.79
CA ARG A 33 -5.38 -1.60 2.58
C ARG A 33 -5.09 -1.91 1.11
N SER A 34 -5.88 -1.36 0.19
CA SER A 34 -5.69 -1.56 -1.25
C SER A 34 -4.35 -1.01 -1.72
N LEU A 35 -3.91 0.14 -1.20
CA LEU A 35 -2.59 0.69 -1.47
C LEU A 35 -1.48 -0.30 -1.06
N MET A 36 -1.54 -0.81 0.18
CA MET A 36 -0.54 -1.78 0.66
C MET A 36 -0.55 -3.09 -0.12
N VAL A 37 -1.71 -3.58 -0.57
CA VAL A 37 -1.79 -4.77 -1.44
C VAL A 37 -1.07 -4.55 -2.77
N LEU A 38 -1.20 -3.37 -3.38
CA LEU A 38 -0.52 -3.03 -4.63
C LEU A 38 0.98 -2.85 -4.46
N ILE A 39 1.41 -2.20 -3.37
CA ILE A 39 2.83 -2.06 -3.02
C ILE A 39 3.45 -3.45 -2.82
N ASP A 40 2.81 -4.29 -2.02
CA ASP A 40 3.24 -5.67 -1.73
C ASP A 40 3.30 -6.55 -2.99
N HIS A 41 2.34 -6.40 -3.92
CA HIS A 41 2.42 -7.05 -5.22
C HIS A 41 3.69 -6.68 -5.99
N HIS A 42 3.98 -5.38 -6.14
CA HIS A 42 5.15 -4.94 -6.87
C HIS A 42 6.47 -5.25 -6.15
N GLN A 43 6.50 -5.22 -4.83
CA GLN A 43 7.68 -5.61 -4.06
C GLN A 43 8.01 -7.09 -4.26
N ARG A 44 7.00 -7.97 -4.17
CA ARG A 44 7.20 -9.38 -4.50
C ARG A 44 7.63 -9.60 -5.95
N SER A 45 7.11 -8.82 -6.89
CA SER A 45 7.54 -8.90 -8.29
C SER A 45 9.00 -8.50 -8.49
N VAL A 46 9.50 -7.46 -7.79
CA VAL A 46 10.94 -7.12 -7.77
C VAL A 46 11.75 -8.33 -7.30
N ASN A 47 11.38 -8.89 -6.14
CA ASN A 47 12.14 -9.98 -5.53
C ASN A 47 12.11 -11.26 -6.37
N ALA A 48 10.95 -11.58 -6.98
CA ALA A 48 10.82 -12.70 -7.88
C ALA A 48 11.63 -12.53 -9.17
N GLU A 49 11.61 -11.33 -9.78
CA GLU A 49 12.37 -11.05 -11.00
C GLU A 49 13.88 -11.10 -10.75
N LEU A 50 14.35 -10.56 -9.62
CA LEU A 50 15.76 -10.61 -9.23
C LEU A 50 16.26 -12.03 -8.91
N ALA A 51 15.39 -12.89 -8.38
CA ALA A 51 15.71 -14.29 -8.11
C ALA A 51 15.69 -15.16 -9.38
N ALA A 52 15.08 -14.70 -10.47
CA ALA A 52 14.98 -15.45 -11.70
C ALA A 52 16.33 -15.54 -12.43
N PRO A 53 16.73 -16.73 -12.96
CA PRO A 53 17.95 -16.86 -13.76
C PRO A 53 17.96 -15.97 -15.01
N SER A 54 16.76 -15.65 -15.53
CA SER A 54 16.54 -14.81 -16.71
C SER A 54 16.21 -13.35 -16.36
N CYS A 55 16.65 -12.87 -15.19
CA CYS A 55 16.28 -11.56 -14.68
C CYS A 55 16.40 -10.45 -15.72
N SER A 56 15.31 -9.68 -15.88
CA SER A 56 15.22 -8.52 -16.74
C SER A 56 15.33 -7.24 -15.92
N THR A 57 16.45 -6.52 -16.09
CA THR A 57 16.66 -5.20 -15.46
C THR A 57 15.55 -4.21 -15.82
N LYS A 58 14.99 -4.31 -17.03
CA LYS A 58 13.84 -3.51 -17.46
C LYS A 58 12.59 -3.82 -16.63
N THR A 59 12.31 -5.09 -16.35
CA THR A 59 11.15 -5.53 -15.57
C THR A 59 11.29 -5.09 -14.11
N VAL A 60 12.48 -5.27 -13.52
CA VAL A 60 12.77 -4.77 -12.16
C VAL A 60 12.56 -3.26 -12.07
N ARG A 61 13.11 -2.48 -13.02
CA ARG A 61 12.95 -1.02 -13.06
C ARG A 61 11.50 -0.58 -13.23
N HIS A 62 10.70 -1.32 -14.00
CA HIS A 62 9.26 -1.08 -14.10
C HIS A 62 8.59 -1.22 -12.73
N HIS A 63 8.90 -2.26 -11.97
CA HIS A 63 8.32 -2.42 -10.63
C HIS A 63 8.80 -1.37 -9.64
N PHE A 64 10.07 -0.93 -9.69
CA PHE A 64 10.52 0.22 -8.90
C PHE A 64 9.77 1.51 -9.24
N ALA A 65 9.45 1.76 -10.51
CA ALA A 65 8.63 2.91 -10.90
C ALA A 65 7.23 2.86 -10.29
N ARG A 66 6.62 1.67 -10.26
CA ARG A 66 5.32 1.46 -9.62
C ARG A 66 5.40 1.67 -8.11
N LEU A 67 6.44 1.14 -7.45
CA LEU A 67 6.66 1.32 -6.02
C LEU A 67 6.85 2.79 -5.66
N ASN A 68 7.67 3.54 -6.40
CA ASN A 68 7.87 4.97 -6.18
C ASN A 68 6.58 5.79 -6.37
N SER A 69 5.76 5.43 -7.36
CA SER A 69 4.47 6.09 -7.59
C SER A 69 3.48 5.82 -6.46
N LEU A 70 3.38 4.57 -6.00
CA LEU A 70 2.46 4.18 -4.92
C LEU A 70 2.95 4.65 -3.55
N GLY A 71 4.27 4.68 -3.33
CA GLY A 71 4.89 5.19 -2.11
C GLY A 71 4.55 6.65 -1.85
N ALA A 72 4.48 7.46 -2.91
CA ALA A 72 4.11 8.87 -2.83
C ALA A 72 2.67 9.09 -2.35
N ASP A 73 1.80 8.10 -2.53
CA ASP A 73 0.40 8.16 -2.11
C ASP A 73 0.23 7.82 -0.61
N ILE A 74 1.24 7.26 0.06
CA ILE A 74 1.11 6.77 1.45
C ILE A 74 0.68 7.90 2.39
N ASP A 75 1.34 9.06 2.37
CA ASP A 75 1.00 10.17 3.26
C ASP A 75 -0.47 10.60 3.08
N THR A 76 -0.89 10.81 1.82
CA THR A 76 -2.25 11.27 1.52
C THR A 76 -3.33 10.21 1.81
N VAL A 77 -3.04 8.93 1.57
CA VAL A 77 -3.98 7.83 1.80
C VAL A 77 -4.10 7.50 3.30
N PHE A 78 -3.03 7.68 4.06
CA PHE A 78 -2.99 7.45 5.51
C PHE A 78 -3.19 8.74 6.34
N ALA A 79 -3.64 9.84 5.73
CA ALA A 79 -3.74 11.20 6.28
C ALA A 79 -4.44 11.39 7.64
N THR A 80 -5.01 10.32 8.22
CA THR A 80 -5.53 10.30 9.60
C THR A 80 -4.43 10.09 10.65
N SER A 81 -3.27 9.51 10.30
CA SER A 81 -2.14 9.35 11.21
C SER A 81 -1.31 10.65 11.24
N LYS A 82 -1.61 11.57 12.16
CA LYS A 82 -0.69 12.69 12.48
C LYS A 82 0.60 12.22 13.20
N ASP A 83 0.98 10.97 12.98
CA ASP A 83 2.10 10.31 13.64
C ASP A 83 3.39 10.61 12.85
N ALA A 84 4.25 11.43 13.45
CA ALA A 84 5.52 11.83 12.85
C ALA A 84 6.44 10.64 12.56
N THR A 85 6.37 9.56 13.34
CA THR A 85 7.18 8.35 13.12
C THR A 85 6.71 7.63 11.87
N PHE A 86 5.40 7.46 11.70
CA PHE A 86 4.83 6.87 10.49
C PHE A 86 5.19 7.68 9.24
N LEU A 87 5.01 9.00 9.29
CA LEU A 87 5.32 9.90 8.16
C LEU A 87 6.80 9.86 7.79
N ARG A 88 7.70 9.72 8.77
CA ARG A 88 9.12 9.52 8.52
C ARG A 88 9.37 8.21 7.78
N TYR A 89 8.78 7.08 8.22
CA TYR A 89 8.94 5.82 7.50
C TYR A 89 8.38 5.85 6.06
N ALA A 90 7.25 6.52 5.85
CA ALA A 90 6.71 6.73 4.51
C ALA A 90 7.68 7.53 3.61
N ALA A 91 8.29 8.59 4.16
CA ALA A 91 9.30 9.38 3.46
C ALA A 91 10.58 8.57 3.18
N ASP A 92 11.02 7.72 4.12
CA ASP A 92 12.18 6.85 3.95
C ASP A 92 11.97 5.84 2.81
N LEU A 93 10.77 5.24 2.71
CA LEU A 93 10.40 4.37 1.58
C LEU A 93 10.37 5.13 0.25
N GLN A 94 9.83 6.35 0.24
CA GLN A 94 9.83 7.20 -0.96
C GLN A 94 11.25 7.55 -1.41
N ALA A 95 12.14 7.85 -0.47
CA ALA A 95 13.55 8.12 -0.78
C ALA A 95 14.25 6.88 -1.34
N ALA A 96 14.02 5.70 -0.74
CA ALA A 96 14.61 4.44 -1.18
C ALA A 96 14.16 4.06 -2.61
N THR A 97 12.86 4.15 -2.89
CA THR A 97 12.30 3.84 -4.21
C THR A 97 12.68 4.87 -5.27
N SER A 98 12.79 6.16 -4.92
CA SER A 98 13.33 7.19 -5.81
C SER A 98 14.80 6.96 -6.14
N ALA A 99 15.63 6.58 -5.15
CA ALA A 99 17.01 6.21 -5.40
C ALA A 99 17.12 4.95 -6.30
N ALA A 100 16.17 4.01 -6.17
CA ALA A 100 16.11 2.84 -7.02
C ALA A 100 15.75 3.15 -8.49
N LEU A 101 14.99 4.22 -8.74
CA LEU A 101 14.71 4.70 -10.09
C LEU A 101 15.93 5.37 -10.75
N HIS A 102 16.65 6.18 -9.98
CA HIS A 102 17.75 6.99 -10.49
C HIS A 102 19.11 6.28 -10.43
N THR A 103 19.15 5.02 -10.02
CA THR A 103 20.38 4.22 -9.99
C THR A 103 20.94 3.96 -11.39
N MET A 104 22.26 4.02 -11.51
CA MET A 104 23.01 3.65 -12.72
C MET A 104 23.25 2.13 -12.85
N ALA A 105 22.72 1.30 -11.94
CA ALA A 105 22.86 -0.15 -11.98
C ALA A 105 22.46 -0.73 -13.34
N THR A 106 23.37 -1.45 -14.00
CA THR A 106 23.14 -2.00 -15.34
C THR A 106 22.85 -3.50 -15.32
N SER A 107 23.03 -4.15 -14.16
CA SER A 107 22.82 -5.58 -13.96
C SER A 107 21.83 -5.87 -12.84
N CYS A 108 21.24 -7.07 -12.87
CA CYS A 108 20.36 -7.52 -11.80
C CYS A 108 21.08 -7.68 -10.46
N ALA A 109 22.36 -8.08 -10.46
CA ALA A 109 23.15 -8.17 -9.24
C ALA A 109 23.29 -6.81 -8.53
N GLU A 110 23.52 -5.74 -9.30
CA GLU A 110 23.56 -4.38 -8.76
C GLU A 110 22.17 -3.91 -8.31
N LEU A 111 21.10 -4.27 -9.05
CA LEU A 111 19.72 -3.96 -8.66
C LEU A 111 19.29 -4.69 -7.38
N THR A 112 19.84 -5.86 -7.07
CA THR A 112 19.60 -6.54 -5.79
C THR A 112 20.06 -5.70 -4.60
N LEU A 113 21.24 -5.07 -4.69
CA LEU A 113 21.74 -4.18 -3.62
C LEU A 113 20.84 -2.96 -3.41
N VAL A 114 20.20 -2.49 -4.48
CA VAL A 114 19.22 -1.40 -4.43
C VAL A 114 17.90 -1.90 -3.83
N ALA A 115 17.45 -3.09 -4.21
CA ALA A 115 16.22 -3.71 -3.70
C ALA A 115 16.27 -3.91 -2.19
N THR A 116 17.42 -4.32 -1.64
CA THR A 116 17.61 -4.46 -0.20
C THR A 116 17.27 -3.18 0.57
N ARG A 117 17.64 -2.00 0.07
CA ARG A 117 17.30 -0.73 0.72
C ARG A 117 15.79 -0.45 0.72
N VAL A 118 15.07 -0.92 -0.29
CA VAL A 118 13.62 -0.83 -0.34
C VAL A 118 12.99 -1.84 0.62
N ASP A 119 13.50 -3.08 0.69
CA ASP A 119 13.08 -4.08 1.68
C ASP A 119 13.25 -3.56 3.12
N ASP A 120 14.42 -2.98 3.43
CA ASP A 120 14.71 -2.44 4.75
C ASP A 120 13.73 -1.33 5.15
N ALA A 121 13.34 -0.46 4.22
CA ALA A 121 12.36 0.60 4.44
C ALA A 121 10.95 0.04 4.66
N CYS A 122 10.56 -0.99 3.88
CA CYS A 122 9.31 -1.73 4.08
C CYS A 122 9.26 -2.35 5.48
N ASP A 123 10.33 -3.05 5.88
CA ASP A 123 10.43 -3.72 7.17
C ASP A 123 10.46 -2.71 8.32
N ALA A 124 11.11 -1.57 8.16
CA ALA A 124 11.16 -0.53 9.19
C ALA A 124 9.77 0.01 9.55
N CYS A 125 8.93 0.29 8.56
CA CYS A 125 7.56 0.70 8.81
C CYS A 125 6.74 -0.46 9.41
N HIS A 126 6.83 -1.65 8.82
CA HIS A 126 6.00 -2.78 9.24
C HIS A 126 6.36 -3.36 10.61
N ARG A 127 7.59 -3.19 11.09
CA ARG A 127 7.93 -3.58 12.48
C ARG A 127 7.09 -2.84 13.51
N ASP A 128 6.70 -1.60 13.23
CA ASP A 128 6.00 -0.73 14.18
C ASP A 128 4.49 -0.62 13.90
N TYR A 129 4.06 -0.81 12.63
CA TYR A 129 2.69 -0.50 12.19
C TYR A 129 1.90 -1.66 11.55
N ARG A 130 2.45 -2.88 11.49
CA ARG A 130 1.78 -4.06 10.93
C ARG A 130 1.30 -5.03 12.00
#